data_AF-A0AAD6SAK5-F1
#
_entry.id   AF-A0AAD6SAK5-F1
#
_cell.length_a   1.000
_cell.length_b   1.000
_cell.length_c   1.000
_cell.angle_alpha   90.00
_cell.angle_beta   90.00
_cell.angle_gamma   90.00
#
_symmetry.space_group_name_H-M   'P 1'
#
loop_
_entity.id
_entity.type
_entity.pdbx_description
1 polymer ?
#
loop_
_entity_poly.entity_id
_entity_poly.type
_entity_poly.pdbx_seq_one_letter_code
_entity_poly.pdbx_strand_id
1 'polypeptide(L)'
;FKLDPVASRILRQALQDGIDLAPFNFTAPALEEIVAWAHFNAEKSVPAGLLHPAGNATTVDVHAHHVPTWFRTIMPSDGGMPTPLWTLELQLQHMANQSIGRSILSIPKPNIFLGDKNATMAIARLLNENTAALAKALPRRFSFFATSALPYVNESAVDTLGAVGVALTSNHEGKYLGNPEFISFFARMQNMKAIVFVHPANPLLEVAGNFLLASPTVYPQGIFEFFCIPHIARTFIDLALSGTLPNLT
;
A
#
# COMPACT_ATOMS: atom_id res chain seq x y z
N PHE A 1 -16.34 27.34 -6.14
CA PHE A 1 -15.51 26.88 -5.01
C PHE A 1 -14.09 26.69 -5.50
N LYS A 2 -13.11 27.31 -4.85
CA LYS A 2 -11.69 27.12 -5.20
C LYS A 2 -11.21 25.84 -4.51
N LEU A 3 -10.76 24.85 -5.28
CA LEU A 3 -10.14 23.65 -4.74
C LEU A 3 -8.91 24.01 -3.92
N ASP A 4 -8.66 23.25 -2.85
CA ASP A 4 -7.44 23.37 -2.05
C ASP A 4 -6.19 23.23 -2.96
N PRO A 5 -5.10 23.98 -2.72
CA PRO A 5 -3.89 23.87 -3.53
C PRO A 5 -3.29 22.46 -3.59
N VAL A 6 -3.39 21.69 -2.50
CA VAL A 6 -2.91 20.30 -2.42
C VAL A 6 -3.74 19.41 -3.34
N ALA A 7 -5.07 19.46 -3.24
CA ALA A 7 -5.96 18.70 -4.11
C ALA A 7 -5.75 19.07 -5.59
N SER A 8 -5.60 20.37 -5.88
CA SER A 8 -5.34 20.87 -7.23
C SER A 8 -3.99 20.41 -7.80
N ARG A 9 -2.97 20.27 -6.96
CA ARG A 9 -1.67 19.69 -7.35
C ARG A 9 -1.83 18.22 -7.71
N ILE A 10 -2.50 17.44 -6.86
CA ILE A 10 -2.66 15.99 -7.03
C ILE A 10 -3.41 15.69 -8.33
N LEU A 11 -4.54 16.36 -8.56
CA LEU A 11 -5.32 16.19 -9.80
C LEU A 11 -4.51 16.51 -11.06
N ARG A 12 -3.73 17.60 -11.03
CA ARG A 12 -2.87 17.97 -12.18
C ARG A 12 -1.75 16.97 -12.42
N GLN A 13 -1.06 16.52 -11.36
CA GLN A 13 0.03 15.56 -11.51
C GLN A 13 -0.48 14.19 -11.95
N ALA A 14 -1.61 13.73 -11.39
CA ALA A 14 -2.25 12.49 -11.84
C ALA A 14 -2.57 12.55 -13.34
N LEU A 15 -3.15 13.65 -13.83
CA LEU A 15 -3.41 13.83 -15.26
C LEU A 15 -2.13 13.88 -16.11
N GLN A 16 -1.04 14.49 -15.62
CA GLN A 16 0.26 14.46 -16.29
C GLN A 16 0.82 13.05 -16.42
N ASP A 17 0.55 12.21 -15.43
CA ASP A 17 0.94 10.80 -15.41
C ASP A 17 -0.07 9.90 -16.16
N GLY A 18 -1.06 10.49 -16.84
CA GLY A 18 -2.08 9.76 -17.61
C GLY A 18 -3.14 9.07 -16.75
N ILE A 19 -3.28 9.46 -15.48
CA ILE A 19 -4.25 8.93 -14.52
C ILE A 19 -5.39 9.93 -14.34
N ASP A 20 -6.56 9.62 -14.88
CA ASP A 20 -7.77 10.41 -14.64
C ASP A 20 -8.45 9.96 -13.34
N LEU A 21 -8.44 10.83 -12.33
CA LEU A 21 -9.07 10.58 -11.04
C LEU A 21 -10.55 10.99 -11.02
N ALA A 22 -11.01 11.79 -11.97
CA ALA A 22 -12.36 12.38 -11.93
C ALA A 22 -13.52 11.37 -11.96
N PRO A 23 -13.44 10.23 -12.70
CA PRO A 23 -14.56 9.29 -12.80
C PRO A 23 -14.88 8.53 -11.51
N PHE A 24 -13.98 8.50 -10.53
CA PHE A 24 -14.08 7.59 -9.39
C PHE A 24 -14.75 8.24 -8.17
N ASN A 25 -15.72 7.53 -7.59
CA ASN A 25 -16.47 7.99 -6.41
C ASN A 25 -15.61 8.13 -5.15
N PHE A 26 -14.47 7.44 -5.07
CA PHE A 26 -13.53 7.52 -3.95
C PHE A 26 -12.60 8.72 -4.04
N THR A 27 -12.54 9.43 -5.17
CA THR A 27 -11.60 10.54 -5.38
C THR A 27 -11.85 11.71 -4.44
N ALA A 28 -13.10 12.18 -4.31
CA ALA A 28 -13.40 13.31 -3.43
C ALA A 28 -13.11 13.00 -1.94
N PRO A 29 -13.60 11.89 -1.36
CA PRO A 29 -13.24 11.50 0.01
C PRO A 29 -11.73 11.31 0.22
N ALA A 30 -11.02 10.75 -0.77
CA ALA A 30 -9.58 10.59 -0.69
C ALA A 30 -8.85 11.94 -0.64
N LEU A 31 -9.22 12.88 -1.50
CA LEU A 31 -8.63 14.22 -1.53
C LEU A 31 -8.94 15.00 -0.24
N GLU A 32 -10.14 14.88 0.32
CA GLU A 32 -10.50 15.49 1.60
C GLU A 32 -9.57 15.00 2.73
N GLU A 33 -9.35 13.68 2.83
CA GLU A 33 -8.46 13.10 3.84
C GLU A 33 -6.98 13.48 3.59
N ILE A 34 -6.53 13.52 2.33
CA ILE A 34 -5.17 13.97 1.98
C ILE A 34 -4.94 15.43 2.36
N VAL A 35 -5.91 16.31 2.08
CA VAL A 35 -5.86 17.74 2.44
C VAL A 35 -5.84 17.90 3.96
N ALA A 36 -6.63 17.09 4.68
CA ALA A 36 -6.61 17.08 6.14
C ALA A 36 -5.22 16.72 6.69
N TRP A 37 -4.54 15.72 6.12
CA TRP A 37 -3.15 15.40 6.47
C TRP A 37 -2.17 16.51 6.13
N ALA A 38 -2.31 17.13 4.96
CA ALA A 38 -1.40 18.18 4.51
C ALA A 38 -1.43 19.43 5.41
N HIS A 39 -2.59 19.72 6.02
CA HIS A 39 -2.76 20.82 6.96
C HIS A 39 -2.71 20.38 8.43
N PHE A 40 -2.40 19.10 8.70
CA PHE A 40 -2.37 18.54 10.04
C PHE A 40 -1.23 19.13 10.87
N ASN A 41 -1.57 19.63 12.05
CA ASN A 41 -0.58 20.11 13.02
C ASN A 41 -0.45 19.11 14.17
N ALA A 42 0.61 18.30 14.12
CA ALA A 42 0.87 17.24 15.09
C ALA A 42 0.91 17.75 16.53
N GLU A 43 1.61 18.87 16.80
CA GLU A 43 1.77 19.47 18.13
C GLU A 43 0.45 19.92 18.76
N LYS A 44 -0.54 20.27 17.94
CA LYS A 44 -1.88 20.68 18.42
C LYS A 44 -2.85 19.52 18.56
N SER A 45 -2.70 18.51 17.72
CA SER A 45 -3.71 17.46 17.53
C SER A 45 -3.39 16.15 18.24
N VAL A 46 -2.14 15.94 18.68
CA VAL A 46 -1.71 14.69 19.31
C VAL A 46 -1.15 14.99 20.71
N PRO A 47 -1.51 14.19 21.74
CA PRO A 47 -0.92 14.33 23.06
C PRO A 47 0.62 14.22 23.01
N ALA A 48 1.32 15.13 23.71
CA ALA A 48 2.79 15.20 23.68
C ALA A 48 3.47 13.86 24.04
N GLY A 49 2.90 13.10 24.99
CA GLY A 49 3.41 11.78 25.38
C GLY A 49 3.27 10.69 24.31
N LEU A 50 2.41 10.90 23.29
CA LEU A 50 2.29 10.01 22.13
C LEU A 50 3.11 10.51 20.94
N LEU A 51 3.39 11.81 20.83
CA LEU A 51 4.26 12.39 19.79
C LEU A 51 5.72 12.03 19.98
N HIS A 52 6.19 12.06 21.22
CA HIS A 52 7.55 11.74 21.59
C HIS A 52 7.56 10.41 22.35
N PRO A 53 8.22 9.35 21.82
CA PRO A 53 8.35 8.11 22.54
C PRO A 53 8.98 8.35 23.92
N ALA A 54 8.49 7.69 24.96
CA ALA A 54 9.15 7.71 26.26
C ALA A 54 10.47 6.92 26.17
N GLY A 55 11.60 7.56 26.50
CA GLY A 55 12.93 6.93 26.50
C GLY A 55 13.56 6.75 25.11
N ASN A 56 14.60 5.90 25.02
CA ASN A 56 15.31 5.60 23.77
C ASN A 56 14.58 4.52 22.94
N ALA A 57 13.36 4.81 22.47
CA ALA A 57 12.65 3.90 21.57
C ALA A 57 13.36 3.82 20.20
N THR A 58 14.21 2.80 20.02
CA THR A 58 15.01 2.59 18.79
C THR A 58 14.36 1.59 17.83
N THR A 59 13.30 0.89 18.24
CA THR A 59 12.66 -0.13 17.41
C THR A 59 11.98 0.50 16.20
N VAL A 60 12.25 -0.06 15.02
CA VAL A 60 11.57 0.28 13.76
C VAL A 60 10.65 -0.88 13.39
N ASP A 61 9.36 -0.60 13.33
CA ASP A 61 8.37 -1.54 12.85
C ASP A 61 8.28 -1.43 11.32
N VAL A 62 8.61 -2.51 10.62
CA VAL A 62 8.64 -2.57 9.15
C VAL A 62 7.38 -3.19 8.56
N HIS A 63 6.44 -3.66 9.38
CA HIS A 63 5.19 -4.28 8.96
C HIS A 63 4.01 -3.65 9.72
N ALA A 64 3.80 -2.36 9.47
CA ALA A 64 2.63 -1.64 9.95
C ALA A 64 1.69 -1.29 8.80
N HIS A 65 0.39 -1.34 9.06
CA HIS A 65 -0.63 -1.00 8.06
C HIS A 65 -1.22 0.38 8.30
N HIS A 66 -1.48 1.07 7.20
CA HIS A 66 -2.31 2.26 7.16
C HIS A 66 -3.60 1.95 6.42
N VAL A 67 -4.74 2.36 6.97
CA VAL A 67 -6.05 2.16 6.34
C VAL A 67 -6.78 3.50 6.33
N PRO A 68 -6.74 4.25 5.22
CA PRO A 68 -7.50 5.47 5.09
C PRO A 68 -9.00 5.24 5.26
N THR A 69 -9.71 6.23 5.79
CA THR A 69 -11.14 6.08 6.09
C THR A 69 -11.96 5.85 4.82
N TRP A 70 -11.65 6.60 3.75
CA TRP A 70 -12.28 6.42 2.44
C TRP A 70 -12.01 5.03 1.84
N PHE A 71 -10.81 4.49 2.04
CA PHE A 71 -10.41 3.18 1.53
C PHE A 71 -11.21 2.06 2.23
N ARG A 72 -11.37 2.17 3.55
CA ARG A 72 -12.21 1.27 4.33
C ARG A 72 -13.67 1.28 3.88
N THR A 73 -14.18 2.40 3.38
CA THR A 73 -15.57 2.49 2.87
C THR A 73 -15.77 1.67 1.59
N ILE A 74 -14.78 1.69 0.68
CA ILE A 74 -14.84 0.93 -0.57
C ILE A 74 -14.38 -0.52 -0.42
N MET A 75 -13.60 -0.83 0.61
CA MET A 75 -13.18 -2.18 0.99
C MET A 75 -13.53 -2.46 2.46
N PRO A 76 -14.82 -2.69 2.80
CA PRO A 76 -15.26 -2.85 4.18
C PRO A 76 -14.88 -4.20 4.80
N SER A 77 -14.61 -5.21 3.97
CA SER A 77 -14.15 -6.53 4.40
C SER A 77 -13.21 -7.14 3.36
N ASP A 78 -12.33 -8.03 3.83
CA ASP A 78 -11.45 -8.83 2.99
C ASP A 78 -11.26 -10.22 3.61
N GLY A 79 -11.24 -11.25 2.77
CA GLY A 79 -10.98 -12.62 3.23
C GLY A 79 -11.94 -13.14 4.33
N GLY A 80 -13.15 -12.58 4.39
CA GLY A 80 -14.17 -12.90 5.42
C GLY A 80 -14.01 -12.12 6.73
N MET A 81 -13.07 -11.18 6.80
CA MET A 81 -12.80 -10.36 7.97
C MET A 81 -13.14 -8.89 7.71
N PRO A 82 -13.74 -8.15 8.66
CA PRO A 82 -13.91 -6.71 8.54
C PRO A 82 -12.56 -6.00 8.40
N THR A 83 -12.48 -5.01 7.51
CA THR A 83 -11.31 -4.15 7.41
C THR A 83 -11.12 -3.39 8.72
N PRO A 84 -9.96 -3.48 9.39
CA PRO A 84 -9.74 -2.87 10.69
C PRO A 84 -10.00 -1.37 10.69
N LEU A 85 -10.54 -0.86 11.80
CA LEU A 85 -10.53 0.58 12.04
C LEU A 85 -9.08 1.01 12.29
N TRP A 86 -8.66 2.05 11.59
CA TRP A 86 -7.37 2.68 11.81
C TRP A 86 -7.56 4.13 12.21
N THR A 87 -6.86 4.58 13.25
CA THR A 87 -6.74 5.99 13.59
C THR A 87 -5.30 6.28 13.99
N LEU A 88 -4.87 7.53 13.79
CA LEU A 88 -3.53 7.97 14.21
C LEU A 88 -3.31 7.72 15.71
N GLU A 89 -4.33 7.96 16.53
CA GLU A 89 -4.26 7.75 17.96
C GLU A 89 -4.02 6.28 18.32
N LEU A 90 -4.78 5.35 17.73
CA LEU A 90 -4.60 3.92 17.95
C LEU A 90 -3.21 3.44 17.51
N GLN A 91 -2.73 3.92 16.36
CA GLN A 91 -1.39 3.59 15.86
C GLN A 91 -0.30 4.09 16.84
N LEU A 92 -0.39 5.35 17.29
CA LEU A 92 0.61 5.93 18.19
C LEU A 92 0.57 5.29 19.59
N GLN A 93 -0.61 4.95 20.11
CA GLN A 93 -0.75 4.22 21.37
C GLN A 93 -0.13 2.83 21.26
N HIS A 94 -0.37 2.10 20.16
CA HIS A 94 0.29 0.82 19.92
C HIS A 94 1.81 0.96 19.88
N MET A 95 2.32 1.95 19.13
CA MET A 95 3.75 2.22 19.06
C MET A 95 4.35 2.55 20.42
N ALA A 96 3.67 3.36 21.24
CA ALA A 96 4.13 3.71 22.58
C ALA A 96 4.19 2.47 23.49
N ASN A 97 3.15 1.63 23.48
CA ASN A 97 3.07 0.42 24.30
C ASN A 97 4.15 -0.62 23.93
N GLN A 98 4.60 -0.64 22.68
CA GLN A 98 5.62 -1.57 22.18
C GLN A 98 7.02 -0.95 22.07
N SER A 99 7.22 0.28 22.57
CA SER A 99 8.49 1.02 22.44
C SER A 99 8.98 1.16 20.98
N ILE A 100 8.05 1.34 20.04
CA ILE A 100 8.33 1.55 18.62
C ILE A 100 8.57 3.05 18.38
N GLY A 101 9.79 3.38 17.95
CA GLY A 101 10.16 4.75 17.61
C GLY A 101 9.60 5.17 16.25
N ARG A 102 9.61 4.26 15.27
CA ARG A 102 9.18 4.54 13.89
C ARG A 102 8.45 3.34 13.29
N SER A 103 7.41 3.59 12.50
CA SER A 103 6.73 2.58 11.69
C SER A 103 6.86 2.89 10.21
N ILE A 104 7.12 1.87 9.39
CA ILE A 104 7.06 1.95 7.92
C ILE A 104 5.68 1.41 7.51
N LEU A 105 4.85 2.32 7.04
CA LEU A 105 3.45 2.04 6.70
C LEU A 105 3.33 1.41 5.31
N SER A 106 2.42 0.46 5.17
CA SER A 106 2.01 -0.12 3.90
C SER A 106 0.49 -0.26 3.85
N ILE A 107 -0.09 -0.29 2.64
CA ILE A 107 -1.49 -0.66 2.47
C ILE A 107 -1.55 -2.19 2.32
N PRO A 108 -2.34 -2.92 3.13
CA PRO A 108 -2.29 -4.38 3.18
C PRO A 108 -2.69 -5.06 1.86
N LYS A 109 -3.77 -4.59 1.22
CA LYS A 109 -4.26 -5.13 -0.06
C LYS A 109 -4.87 -4.01 -0.91
N PRO A 110 -4.04 -3.23 -1.61
CA PRO A 110 -4.51 -2.05 -2.33
C PRO A 110 -5.26 -2.37 -3.64
N ASN A 111 -4.98 -3.53 -4.26
CA ASN A 111 -5.55 -3.90 -5.56
C ASN A 111 -6.92 -4.55 -5.40
N ILE A 112 -7.97 -3.72 -5.42
CA ILE A 112 -9.37 -4.15 -5.25
C ILE A 112 -10.16 -4.17 -6.56
N PHE A 113 -9.67 -3.54 -7.62
CA PHE A 113 -10.34 -3.41 -8.93
C PHE A 113 -9.70 -4.32 -9.98
N LEU A 114 -9.87 -5.63 -9.80
CA LEU A 114 -9.29 -6.64 -10.70
C LEU A 114 -9.82 -6.46 -12.14
N GLY A 115 -8.92 -6.42 -13.12
CA GLY A 115 -9.23 -6.22 -14.54
C GLY A 115 -9.49 -4.77 -14.94
N ASP A 116 -9.53 -3.82 -14.00
CA ASP A 116 -9.72 -2.40 -14.29
C ASP A 116 -8.42 -1.62 -14.06
N LYS A 117 -7.69 -1.41 -15.17
CA LYS A 117 -6.46 -0.63 -15.21
C LYS A 117 -6.63 0.77 -14.62
N ASN A 118 -7.67 1.50 -15.04
CA ASN A 118 -7.81 2.91 -14.70
C ASN A 118 -8.12 3.06 -13.21
N ALA A 119 -9.03 2.23 -12.68
CA ALA A 119 -9.36 2.23 -11.26
C ALA A 119 -8.16 1.80 -10.40
N THR A 120 -7.38 0.80 -10.84
CA THR A 120 -6.18 0.33 -10.13
C THR A 120 -5.08 1.39 -10.09
N MET A 121 -4.84 2.10 -11.20
CA MET A 121 -3.90 3.22 -11.22
C MET A 121 -4.37 4.39 -10.34
N ALA A 122 -5.66 4.73 -10.39
CA ALA A 122 -6.24 5.83 -9.62
C ALA A 122 -6.17 5.58 -8.11
N ILE A 123 -6.56 4.38 -7.66
CA ILE A 123 -6.55 4.05 -6.23
C ILE A 123 -5.12 3.97 -5.68
N ALA A 124 -4.18 3.38 -6.42
CA ALA A 124 -2.77 3.35 -6.02
C ALA A 124 -2.19 4.77 -5.87
N ARG A 125 -2.49 5.67 -6.81
CA ARG A 125 -2.07 7.08 -6.73
C ARG A 125 -2.62 7.76 -5.47
N LEU A 126 -3.92 7.63 -5.20
CA LEU A 126 -4.55 8.25 -4.03
C LEU A 126 -4.06 7.67 -2.71
N LEU A 127 -3.84 6.35 -2.62
CA LEU A 127 -3.26 5.69 -1.44
C LEU A 127 -1.82 6.17 -1.17
N ASN A 128 -1.02 6.33 -2.23
CA ASN A 128 0.34 6.86 -2.13
C ASN A 128 0.35 8.32 -1.67
N GLU A 129 -0.46 9.20 -2.26
CA GLU A 129 -0.56 10.60 -1.83
C GLU A 129 -1.07 10.72 -0.38
N ASN A 130 -2.02 9.88 0.03
CA ASN A 130 -2.55 9.88 1.40
C ASN A 130 -1.50 9.43 2.42
N THR A 131 -0.83 8.31 2.16
CA THR A 131 0.21 7.81 3.07
C THR A 131 1.43 8.72 3.09
N ALA A 132 1.78 9.34 1.95
CA ALA A 132 2.84 10.34 1.88
C ALA A 132 2.50 11.62 2.66
N ALA A 133 1.25 12.07 2.62
CA ALA A 133 0.79 13.23 3.40
C ALA A 133 0.86 12.95 4.91
N LEU A 134 0.40 11.76 5.35
CA LEU A 134 0.53 11.31 6.73
C LEU A 134 2.01 11.24 7.18
N ALA A 135 2.88 10.65 6.35
CA ALA A 135 4.30 10.55 6.66
C ALA A 135 4.97 11.94 6.76
N LYS A 136 4.55 12.91 5.94
CA LYS A 136 5.01 14.30 6.02
C LYS A 136 4.48 15.03 7.26
N ALA A 137 3.29 14.68 7.72
CA ALA A 137 2.69 15.26 8.92
C ALA A 137 3.41 14.81 10.21
N LEU A 138 3.92 13.57 10.26
CA LEU A 138 4.70 13.05 11.40
C LEU A 138 6.01 12.37 10.92
N PRO A 139 6.98 13.12 10.36
CA PRO A 139 8.14 12.56 9.66
C PRO A 139 9.15 11.85 10.56
N ARG A 140 9.07 12.06 11.89
CA ARG A 140 9.88 11.34 12.87
C ARG A 140 9.28 9.98 13.25
N ARG A 141 7.97 9.78 13.03
CA ARG A 141 7.24 8.58 13.46
C ARG A 141 6.91 7.65 12.30
N PHE A 142 6.73 8.20 11.09
CA PHE A 142 6.32 7.39 9.95
C PHE A 142 7.27 7.51 8.76
N SER A 143 7.43 6.39 8.08
CA SER A 143 7.86 6.24 6.70
C SER A 143 6.83 5.37 5.99
N PHE A 144 6.94 5.15 4.69
CA PHE A 144 6.01 4.28 3.99
C PHE A 144 6.62 3.58 2.79
N PHE A 145 6.03 2.44 2.45
CA PHE A 145 6.23 1.77 1.17
C PHE A 145 5.14 2.24 0.19
N ALA A 146 5.53 2.60 -1.02
CA ALA A 146 4.59 2.96 -2.07
C ALA A 146 3.80 1.73 -2.52
N THR A 147 2.49 1.90 -2.68
CA THR A 147 1.62 0.94 -3.36
C THR A 147 1.91 0.93 -4.85
N SER A 148 2.14 -0.26 -5.41
CA SER A 148 2.24 -0.46 -6.85
C SER A 148 0.89 -0.79 -7.48
N ALA A 149 0.63 -0.25 -8.67
CA ALA A 149 -0.54 -0.58 -9.50
C ALA A 149 -0.25 -1.74 -10.48
N LEU A 150 0.64 -2.67 -10.15
CA LEU A 150 0.82 -3.91 -10.91
C LEU A 150 -0.53 -4.65 -11.07
N PRO A 151 -0.81 -5.24 -12.25
CA PRO A 151 0.09 -5.44 -13.38
C PRO A 151 0.18 -4.26 -14.38
N TYR A 152 -0.44 -3.13 -14.09
CA TYR A 152 -0.66 -2.04 -15.07
C TYR A 152 0.41 -0.95 -15.12
N VAL A 153 1.48 -1.11 -14.34
CA VAL A 153 2.56 -0.14 -14.20
C VAL A 153 3.71 -0.51 -15.14
N ASN A 154 4.12 0.45 -15.98
CA ASN A 154 5.39 0.36 -16.71
C ASN A 154 6.54 0.86 -15.82
N GLU A 155 7.77 0.68 -16.28
CA GLU A 155 8.96 1.16 -15.57
C GLU A 155 8.80 2.63 -15.16
N SER A 156 8.38 3.54 -16.04
CA SER A 156 8.31 4.99 -15.75
C SER A 156 7.44 5.42 -14.56
N ALA A 157 6.41 4.67 -14.20
CA ALA A 157 5.32 5.14 -13.35
C ALA A 157 5.46 4.81 -11.85
N VAL A 158 6.62 4.36 -11.38
CA VAL A 158 6.88 4.24 -9.94
C VAL A 158 7.17 5.62 -9.35
N ASP A 159 6.10 6.36 -9.05
CA ASP A 159 6.16 7.58 -8.23
C ASP A 159 6.48 7.18 -6.80
N THR A 160 7.53 7.78 -6.24
CA THR A 160 7.98 7.44 -4.90
C THR A 160 7.40 8.37 -3.85
N LEU A 161 7.03 9.63 -4.15
CA LEU A 161 6.54 10.61 -3.15
C LEU A 161 7.33 10.68 -1.81
N GLY A 162 8.59 10.23 -1.78
CA GLY A 162 9.41 10.08 -0.57
C GLY A 162 9.29 8.74 0.16
N ALA A 163 8.69 7.71 -0.46
CA ALA A 163 8.63 6.34 0.01
C ALA A 163 10.04 5.75 0.14
N VAL A 164 10.20 4.85 1.11
CA VAL A 164 11.48 4.15 1.35
C VAL A 164 11.62 2.87 0.51
N GLY A 165 10.56 2.48 -0.17
CA GLY A 165 10.49 1.30 -1.03
C GLY A 165 9.08 1.12 -1.60
N VAL A 166 8.80 -0.07 -2.13
CA VAL A 166 7.53 -0.44 -2.75
C VAL A 166 6.94 -1.66 -2.05
N ALA A 167 5.65 -1.62 -1.76
CA ALA A 167 4.88 -2.74 -1.25
C ALA A 167 4.16 -3.45 -2.41
N LEU A 168 4.39 -4.75 -2.52
CA LEU A 168 3.74 -5.64 -3.46
C LEU A 168 2.92 -6.69 -2.71
N THR A 169 1.90 -7.22 -3.37
CA THR A 169 1.21 -8.42 -2.90
C THR A 169 1.88 -9.66 -3.49
N SER A 170 1.68 -10.83 -2.86
CA SER A 170 2.24 -12.12 -3.33
C SER A 170 1.90 -12.43 -4.79
N ASN A 171 0.73 -12.00 -5.24
CA ASN A 171 0.33 -12.02 -6.64
C ASN A 171 -0.44 -10.74 -7.00
N HIS A 172 -0.46 -10.44 -8.29
CA HIS A 172 -1.25 -9.38 -8.91
C HIS A 172 -2.15 -10.02 -9.96
N GLU A 173 -3.46 -10.05 -9.72
CA GLU A 173 -4.43 -10.67 -10.62
C GLU A 173 -4.09 -12.15 -10.92
N GLY A 174 -3.60 -12.89 -9.91
CA GLY A 174 -3.20 -14.30 -10.06
C GLY A 174 -1.79 -14.51 -10.61
N LYS A 175 -1.13 -13.46 -11.12
CA LYS A 175 0.27 -13.51 -11.56
C LYS A 175 1.20 -13.33 -10.37
N TYR A 176 2.00 -14.34 -10.07
CA TYR A 176 3.04 -14.26 -9.03
C TYR A 176 4.21 -13.38 -9.49
N LEU A 177 5.01 -12.90 -8.55
CA LEU A 177 6.02 -11.88 -8.81
C LEU A 177 7.16 -12.33 -9.75
N GLY A 178 7.42 -13.63 -9.90
CA GLY A 178 8.38 -14.15 -10.89
C GLY A 178 7.82 -14.27 -12.31
N ASN A 179 6.57 -13.88 -12.54
CA ASN A 179 5.98 -13.86 -13.88
C ASN A 179 6.81 -12.95 -14.82
N PRO A 180 7.13 -13.39 -16.07
CA PRO A 180 7.93 -12.62 -17.02
C PRO A 180 7.41 -11.19 -17.30
N GLU A 181 6.10 -10.95 -17.15
CA GLU A 181 5.51 -9.62 -17.32
C GLU A 181 6.05 -8.59 -16.31
N PHE A 182 6.58 -9.03 -15.17
CA PHE A 182 7.11 -8.14 -14.12
C PHE A 182 8.63 -7.94 -14.19
N ILE A 183 9.32 -8.54 -15.15
CA ILE A 183 10.79 -8.42 -15.30
C ILE A 183 11.22 -6.95 -15.43
N SER A 184 10.51 -6.17 -16.25
CA SER A 184 10.78 -4.74 -16.46
C SER A 184 10.64 -3.94 -15.16
N PHE A 185 9.58 -4.23 -14.39
CA PHE A 185 9.36 -3.64 -13.07
C PHE A 185 10.54 -3.93 -12.12
N PHE A 186 10.94 -5.20 -11.99
CA PHE A 186 12.06 -5.58 -11.11
C PHE A 186 13.41 -5.03 -11.59
N ALA A 187 13.66 -4.99 -12.89
CA ALA A 187 14.87 -4.36 -13.45
C ALA A 187 14.97 -2.88 -13.06
N ARG A 188 13.85 -2.15 -13.07
CA ARG A 188 13.85 -0.77 -12.55
C ARG A 188 14.06 -0.70 -11.04
N MET A 189 13.42 -1.57 -10.26
CA MET A 189 13.63 -1.61 -8.80
C MET A 189 15.10 -1.85 -8.46
N GLN A 190 15.77 -2.75 -9.18
CA GLN A 190 17.21 -2.97 -9.07
C GLN A 190 18.00 -1.71 -9.40
N ASN A 191 17.72 -1.06 -10.54
CA ASN A 191 18.43 0.16 -10.94
C ASN A 191 18.30 1.29 -9.91
N MET A 192 17.14 1.37 -9.23
CA MET A 192 16.89 2.34 -8.17
C MET A 192 17.42 1.89 -6.80
N LYS A 193 17.91 0.65 -6.66
CA LYS A 193 18.23 -0.01 -5.38
C LYS A 193 17.06 0.08 -4.38
N ALA A 194 15.84 -0.10 -4.90
CA ALA A 194 14.62 0.06 -4.13
C ALA A 194 14.37 -1.15 -3.21
N ILE A 195 13.85 -0.89 -2.02
CA ILE A 195 13.36 -1.95 -1.11
C ILE A 195 12.02 -2.46 -1.65
N VAL A 196 11.88 -3.78 -1.82
CA VAL A 196 10.61 -4.43 -2.17
C VAL A 196 10.09 -5.20 -0.95
N PHE A 197 8.98 -4.74 -0.41
CA PHE A 197 8.25 -5.42 0.66
C PHE A 197 7.13 -6.26 0.06
N VAL A 198 7.04 -7.54 0.42
CA VAL A 198 6.03 -8.46 -0.12
C VAL A 198 5.04 -8.85 0.98
N HIS A 199 3.78 -8.49 0.77
CA HIS A 199 2.66 -8.84 1.65
C HIS A 199 1.86 -10.02 1.09
N PRO A 200 1.36 -10.96 1.90
CA PRO A 200 0.49 -12.01 1.40
C PRO A 200 -0.83 -11.43 0.85
N ALA A 201 -1.33 -12.05 -0.21
CA ALA A 201 -2.66 -11.84 -0.75
C ALA A 201 -3.30 -13.18 -1.13
N ASN A 202 -4.62 -13.16 -1.26
CA ASN A 202 -5.41 -14.33 -1.64
C ASN A 202 -4.95 -14.87 -3.00
N PRO A 203 -4.92 -16.19 -3.19
CA PRO A 203 -4.59 -16.78 -4.47
C PRO A 203 -5.74 -16.55 -5.45
N LEU A 204 -5.41 -16.04 -6.63
CA LEU A 204 -6.37 -15.86 -7.70
C LEU A 204 -6.00 -16.74 -8.89
N LEU A 205 -7.02 -17.26 -9.56
CA LEU A 205 -6.91 -17.95 -10.84
C LEU A 205 -7.75 -17.18 -11.86
N GLU A 206 -7.13 -16.81 -12.97
CA GLU A 206 -7.87 -16.25 -14.10
C GLU A 206 -8.45 -17.39 -14.95
N VAL A 207 -9.77 -17.42 -15.12
CA VAL A 207 -10.49 -18.38 -15.96
C VAL A 207 -11.46 -17.64 -16.86
N ALA A 208 -11.18 -17.68 -18.17
CA ALA A 208 -12.00 -17.01 -19.19
C ALA A 208 -12.27 -15.52 -18.88
N GLY A 209 -11.24 -14.79 -18.43
CA GLY A 209 -11.33 -13.37 -18.08
C GLY A 209 -11.97 -13.06 -16.71
N ASN A 210 -12.28 -14.08 -15.91
CA ASN A 210 -12.78 -13.90 -14.55
C ASN A 210 -11.73 -14.32 -13.52
N PHE A 211 -11.60 -13.56 -12.44
CA PHE A 211 -10.72 -13.88 -11.33
C PHE A 211 -11.47 -14.68 -10.26
N LEU A 212 -11.11 -15.95 -10.13
CA LEU A 212 -11.66 -16.86 -9.14
C LEU A 212 -10.69 -17.00 -7.97
N LEU A 213 -11.24 -17.07 -6.76
CA LEU A 213 -10.45 -17.41 -5.59
C LEU A 213 -9.96 -18.86 -5.71
N ALA A 214 -8.65 -19.04 -5.72
CA ALA A 214 -8.01 -20.34 -5.80
C ALA A 214 -7.61 -20.87 -4.41
N SER A 215 -8.52 -20.74 -3.43
CA SER A 215 -8.37 -21.30 -2.10
C SER A 215 -9.12 -22.64 -2.02
N PRO A 216 -8.43 -23.77 -1.77
CA PRO A 216 -9.08 -25.05 -1.59
C PRO A 216 -9.67 -25.23 -0.17
N THR A 217 -9.57 -24.23 0.71
CA THR A 217 -9.97 -24.35 2.12
C THR A 217 -11.25 -23.60 2.45
N VAL A 218 -11.94 -24.06 3.50
CA VAL A 218 -13.17 -23.43 4.02
C VAL A 218 -12.89 -22.41 5.13
N TYR A 219 -11.61 -22.19 5.48
CA TYR A 219 -11.23 -21.34 6.61
C TYR A 219 -11.13 -19.86 6.21
N PRO A 220 -11.32 -18.93 7.16
CA PRO A 220 -11.08 -17.51 6.92
C PRO A 220 -9.65 -17.26 6.43
N GLN A 221 -9.53 -16.53 5.33
CA GLN A 221 -8.26 -16.41 4.61
C GLN A 221 -7.22 -15.62 5.41
N GLY A 222 -7.64 -14.59 6.14
CA GLY A 222 -6.75 -13.76 6.94
C GLY A 222 -6.01 -14.50 8.07
N ILE A 223 -6.51 -15.66 8.49
CA ILE A 223 -5.92 -16.46 9.58
C ILE A 223 -5.25 -17.72 9.03
N PHE A 224 -5.89 -18.42 8.08
CA PHE A 224 -5.38 -19.71 7.63
C PHE A 224 -4.57 -19.59 6.33
N GLU A 225 -5.01 -18.79 5.36
CA GLU A 225 -4.32 -18.69 4.06
C GLU A 225 -3.04 -17.84 4.15
N PHE A 226 -3.02 -16.77 4.95
CA PHE A 226 -1.81 -15.93 5.08
C PHE A 226 -0.70 -16.58 5.92
N PHE A 227 -1.05 -17.42 6.90
CA PHE A 227 -0.09 -18.05 7.82
C PHE A 227 0.21 -19.52 7.50
N CYS A 228 -0.79 -20.30 7.06
CA CYS A 228 -0.67 -21.76 6.91
C CYS A 228 -0.55 -22.22 5.44
N ILE A 229 -0.93 -21.40 4.45
CA ILE A 229 -0.81 -21.73 3.03
C ILE A 229 0.28 -20.85 2.40
N PRO A 230 1.23 -21.44 1.64
CA PRO A 230 2.50 -20.78 1.36
C PRO A 230 2.40 -19.82 0.18
N HIS A 231 1.57 -18.78 0.21
CA HIS A 231 1.56 -17.78 -0.88
C HIS A 231 2.87 -17.01 -0.93
N ILE A 232 3.39 -16.63 0.24
CA ILE A 232 4.73 -16.05 0.37
C ILE A 232 5.76 -17.05 -0.14
N ALA A 233 5.73 -18.31 0.31
CA ALA A 233 6.71 -19.30 -0.14
C ALA A 233 6.62 -19.62 -1.65
N ARG A 234 5.42 -19.71 -2.23
CA ARG A 234 5.21 -19.83 -3.68
C ARG A 234 5.81 -18.63 -4.42
N THR A 235 5.59 -17.43 -3.90
CA THR A 235 6.17 -16.20 -4.48
C THR A 235 7.69 -16.24 -4.47
N PHE A 236 8.31 -16.61 -3.34
CA PHE A 236 9.76 -16.72 -3.24
C PHE A 236 10.33 -17.86 -4.11
N ILE A 237 9.65 -19.01 -4.20
CA ILE A 237 10.03 -20.12 -5.09
C ILE A 237 9.93 -19.67 -6.55
N ASP A 238 8.86 -18.98 -6.93
CA ASP A 238 8.64 -18.46 -8.28
C ASP A 238 9.71 -17.42 -8.66
N LEU A 239 10.01 -16.47 -7.76
CA LEU A 239 11.09 -15.50 -7.93
C LEU A 239 12.48 -16.15 -8.08
N ALA A 240 12.73 -17.25 -7.34
CA ALA A 240 13.99 -17.99 -7.43
C ALA A 240 14.08 -18.80 -8.73
N LEU A 241 13.04 -19.55 -9.09
CA LEU A 241 13.01 -20.41 -10.28
C LEU A 241 12.96 -19.62 -11.59
N SER A 242 12.28 -18.47 -11.62
CA SER A 242 12.28 -17.55 -12.76
C SER A 242 13.63 -16.89 -13.00
N GLY A 243 14.55 -16.97 -12.03
CA GLY A 243 15.81 -16.23 -12.06
C GLY A 243 15.67 -14.75 -11.73
N THR A 244 14.48 -14.28 -11.34
CA THR A 244 14.26 -12.87 -10.97
C THR A 244 15.11 -12.48 -9.76
N LEU A 245 15.12 -13.31 -8.70
CA LEU A 245 15.93 -13.04 -7.50
C LEU A 245 17.45 -13.10 -7.77
N PRO A 246 18.03 -14.15 -8.39
CA PRO A 246 19.48 -14.17 -8.62
C PRO A 246 20.00 -13.17 -9.66
N ASN A 247 19.14 -12.67 -10.56
CA ASN A 247 19.57 -11.78 -11.66
C ASN A 247 19.13 -10.32 -11.50
N LEU A 248 18.07 -10.05 -10.72
CA LEU A 248 17.41 -8.74 -10.64
C LEU A 248 17.18 -8.23 -9.20
N THR A 249 17.80 -8.84 -8.18
CA THR A 249 17.85 -8.32 -6.80
C THR A 249 19.26 -8.38 -6.24
#